data_AF-A0A6H9S1F0-F1
#
_entry.id   AF-A0A6H9S1F0-F1
#
_cell.length_a   1.000
_cell.length_b   1.000
_cell.length_c   1.000
_cell.angle_alpha   90.00
_cell.angle_beta   90.00
_cell.angle_gamma   90.00
#
_symmetry.space_group_name_H-M   'P 1'
#
loop_
_entity.id
_entity.type
_entity.pdbx_description
1 polymer ?
#
loop_
_entity_poly.entity_id
_entity_poly.type
_entity_poly.pdbx_seq_one_letter_code
_entity_poly.pdbx_strand_id
1 'polypeptide(L)'
;MQKLSTVLTAGLLALSSVSAWAEQSCETVKMADPGWSDIAATNAITGFLLDGMGYKAKVDTLAVPITFGGLKDGQVDVFLGNWMPAQQGFYDKFVANGDVTQLAKNL
;
A
#
# COMPACT_ATOMS: atom_id res chain seq x y z
N MET A 1 -14.84 41.69 19.28
CA MET A 1 -15.31 40.37 18.80
C MET A 1 -14.65 39.94 17.50
N GLN A 2 -14.51 40.81 16.48
CA GLN A 2 -13.87 40.44 15.20
C GLN A 2 -12.40 39.96 15.31
N LYS A 3 -11.58 40.58 16.17
CA LYS A 3 -10.17 40.16 16.36
C LYS A 3 -10.03 38.76 16.96
N LEU A 4 -11.01 38.32 17.75
CA LEU A 4 -11.01 36.98 18.36
C LEU A 4 -11.33 35.91 17.31
N SER A 5 -12.26 36.18 16.40
CA SER A 5 -12.59 35.30 15.27
C SER A 5 -11.42 35.14 14.29
N THR A 6 -10.71 36.23 13.95
CA THR A 6 -9.57 36.16 13.02
C THR A 6 -8.41 35.32 13.57
N VAL A 7 -8.13 35.40 14.87
CA VAL A 7 -7.08 34.59 15.53
C VAL A 7 -7.47 33.10 15.55
N LEU A 8 -8.75 32.80 15.77
CA LEU A 8 -9.25 31.42 15.78
C LEU A 8 -9.16 30.77 14.39
N THR A 9 -9.48 31.49 13.32
CA THR A 9 -9.40 31.01 11.94
C THR A 9 -7.94 30.80 11.50
N ALA A 10 -7.02 31.68 11.89
CA ALA A 10 -5.59 31.51 11.61
C ALA A 10 -4.99 30.30 12.36
N GLY A 11 -5.43 30.06 13.60
CA GLY A 11 -5.03 28.87 14.37
C GLY A 11 -5.50 27.55 13.71
N LEU A 12 -6.74 27.50 13.21
CA LEU A 12 -7.28 26.33 12.52
C LEU A 12 -6.54 25.99 11.21
N LEU A 13 -6.09 27.00 10.46
CA LEU A 13 -5.29 26.79 9.25
C LEU A 13 -3.86 26.29 9.57
N ALA A 14 -3.28 26.71 10.69
CA ALA A 14 -1.97 26.21 11.15
C ALA A 14 -2.00 24.76 11.64
N LEU A 15 -3.17 24.25 12.05
CA LEU A 15 -3.38 22.84 12.41
C LEU A 15 -3.61 21.93 11.20
N SER A 16 -3.93 22.50 10.03
CA SER A 16 -4.14 21.74 8.79
C SER A 16 -2.83 21.31 8.11
N SER A 17 -1.68 21.79 8.58
CA SER A 17 -0.35 21.41 8.08
C SER A 17 0.28 20.25 8.85
N VAL A 18 -0.49 19.48 9.61
CA VAL A 18 -0.04 18.16 10.04
C VAL A 18 -0.01 17.27 8.79
N SER A 19 1.14 17.28 8.12
CA SER A 19 1.54 16.23 7.20
C SER A 19 1.24 14.88 7.87
N ALA A 20 0.34 14.12 7.29
CA ALA A 20 0.04 12.75 7.70
C ALA A 20 1.26 11.89 7.35
N TRP A 21 2.30 11.99 8.17
CA TRP A 21 3.37 11.00 8.19
C TRP A 21 2.75 9.72 8.73
N ALA A 22 3.00 8.60 8.05
CA ALA A 22 2.71 7.31 8.66
C ALA A 22 3.48 7.20 9.98
N GLU A 23 2.91 6.54 10.99
CA GLU A 23 3.62 6.30 12.24
C GLU A 23 4.97 5.61 11.95
N GLN A 24 5.97 5.84 12.81
CA GLN A 24 7.31 5.27 12.64
C GLN A 24 7.33 3.72 12.59
N SER A 25 6.23 3.08 12.97
CA SER A 25 5.97 1.64 12.84
C SER A 25 5.71 1.17 11.39
N CYS A 26 5.38 2.06 10.45
CA CYS A 26 5.08 1.75 9.05
C CYS A 26 6.30 1.89 8.12
N GLU A 27 7.53 1.97 8.65
CA GLU A 27 8.73 2.17 7.84
C GLU A 27 8.92 1.10 6.76
N THR A 28 8.47 -0.15 6.98
CA THR A 28 8.69 -1.25 6.01
C THR A 28 7.41 -1.69 5.35
N VAL A 29 7.34 -1.56 4.01
CA VAL A 29 6.27 -2.10 3.18
C VAL A 29 6.61 -3.54 2.79
N LYS A 30 5.79 -4.50 3.25
CA LYS A 30 5.93 -5.93 2.95
C LYS A 30 5.23 -6.24 1.63
N MET A 31 6.00 -6.71 0.68
CA MET A 31 5.57 -7.00 -0.68
C MET A 31 5.84 -8.46 -1.01
N ALA A 32 5.12 -9.01 -1.99
CA ALA A 32 5.27 -10.38 -2.43
C ALA A 32 5.70 -10.47 -3.90
N ASP A 33 6.54 -11.46 -4.20
CA ASP A 33 7.01 -11.78 -5.55
C ASP A 33 6.79 -13.28 -5.86
N PRO A 34 6.04 -13.65 -6.92
CA PRO A 34 5.83 -15.03 -7.31
C PRO A 34 7.02 -15.66 -8.07
N GLY A 35 8.08 -14.89 -8.35
CA GLY A 35 9.27 -15.31 -9.08
C GLY A 35 9.22 -15.03 -10.59
N TRP A 36 8.38 -14.10 -11.04
CA TRP A 36 8.28 -13.72 -12.46
C TRP A 36 9.03 -12.41 -12.73
N SER A 37 9.69 -12.31 -13.88
CA SER A 37 10.60 -11.19 -14.19
C SER A 37 9.88 -9.84 -14.31
N ASP A 38 8.65 -9.82 -14.82
CA ASP A 38 7.77 -8.66 -14.88
C ASP A 38 7.41 -8.15 -13.48
N ILE A 39 7.13 -9.06 -12.54
CA ILE A 39 6.79 -8.69 -11.16
C ILE A 39 8.03 -8.24 -10.40
N ALA A 40 9.18 -8.87 -10.61
CA ALA A 40 10.44 -8.42 -10.05
C ALA A 40 10.78 -6.98 -10.50
N ALA A 41 10.57 -6.65 -11.78
CA ALA A 41 10.77 -5.29 -12.29
C ALA A 41 9.80 -4.29 -11.65
N THR A 42 8.51 -4.65 -11.52
CA THR A 42 7.49 -3.80 -10.92
C THR A 42 7.75 -3.55 -9.42
N ASN A 43 8.16 -4.58 -8.69
CA ASN A 43 8.57 -4.51 -7.29
C ASN A 43 9.82 -3.63 -7.12
N ALA A 44 10.82 -3.75 -8.00
CA ALA A 44 12.03 -2.93 -7.95
C ALA A 44 11.73 -1.44 -8.18
N ILE A 45 10.90 -1.10 -9.17
CA ILE A 45 10.47 0.28 -9.42
C ILE A 45 9.71 0.83 -8.21
N THR A 46 8.79 0.04 -7.65
CA THR A 46 8.03 0.45 -6.47
C THR A 46 8.95 0.65 -5.27
N GLY A 47 9.91 -0.26 -5.05
CA GLY A 47 10.90 -0.13 -3.98
C GLY A 47 11.75 1.12 -4.10
N PHE A 48 12.17 1.50 -5.31
CA PHE A 48 12.89 2.74 -5.56
C PHE A 48 12.05 3.98 -5.22
N LEU A 49 10.77 3.99 -5.56
CA LEU A 49 9.86 5.09 -5.22
C LEU A 49 9.61 5.18 -3.70
N LEU A 50 9.41 4.04 -3.05
CA LEU A 50 9.22 3.94 -1.60
C LEU A 50 10.46 4.45 -0.84
N ASP A 51 11.66 4.10 -1.28
CA ASP A 51 12.92 4.60 -0.72
C ASP A 51 13.03 6.12 -0.82
N GLY A 52 12.70 6.69 -1.98
CA GLY A 52 12.64 8.15 -2.17
C GLY A 52 11.62 8.86 -1.26
N MET A 53 10.63 8.14 -0.75
CA MET A 53 9.63 8.63 0.21
C MET A 53 9.99 8.35 1.68
N GLY A 54 11.13 7.68 1.95
CA GLY A 54 11.58 7.32 3.28
C GLY A 54 11.08 5.97 3.82
N TYR A 55 10.47 5.14 2.96
CA TYR A 55 10.03 3.78 3.30
C TYR A 55 11.05 2.74 2.83
N LYS A 56 11.08 1.59 3.51
CA LYS A 56 11.85 0.40 3.14
C LYS A 56 10.91 -0.59 2.46
N ALA A 57 11.28 -1.10 1.29
CA ALA A 57 10.58 -2.22 0.69
C ALA A 57 11.20 -3.54 1.16
N LYS A 58 10.37 -4.47 1.64
CA LYS A 58 10.76 -5.86 1.89
C LYS A 58 9.96 -6.76 0.96
N VAL A 59 10.64 -7.43 0.04
CA VAL A 59 10.01 -8.34 -0.92
C VAL A 59 10.30 -9.78 -0.52
N ASP A 60 9.26 -10.54 -0.21
CA ASP A 60 9.36 -11.98 0.07
C ASP A 60 8.90 -12.79 -1.16
N THR A 61 9.65 -13.84 -1.51
CA THR A 61 9.25 -14.74 -2.61
C THR A 61 8.16 -15.69 -2.13
N LEU A 62 6.94 -15.52 -2.64
CA LEU A 62 5.75 -16.22 -2.19
C LEU A 62 4.90 -16.70 -3.38
N ALA A 63 4.36 -17.91 -3.28
CA ALA A 63 3.35 -18.35 -4.24
C ALA A 63 2.09 -17.48 -4.13
N VAL A 64 1.38 -17.28 -5.25
CA VAL A 64 0.15 -16.48 -5.33
C VAL A 64 -0.89 -16.84 -4.24
N PRO A 65 -1.19 -18.12 -3.95
CA PRO A 65 -2.18 -18.46 -2.92
C PRO A 65 -1.74 -18.01 -1.50
N ILE A 66 -0.44 -18.09 -1.21
CA ILE A 66 0.13 -17.66 0.08
C ILE A 66 0.07 -16.14 0.17
N THR A 67 0.35 -15.45 -0.93
CA THR A 67 0.27 -13.99 -1.00
C THR A 67 -1.12 -13.46 -0.66
N PHE A 68 -2.18 -14.03 -1.25
CA PHE A 68 -3.56 -13.62 -0.93
C PHE A 68 -3.97 -13.92 0.51
N GLY A 69 -3.54 -15.06 1.06
CA GLY A 69 -3.72 -15.34 2.50
C GLY A 69 -2.99 -14.31 3.37
N GLY A 70 -1.75 -13.97 3.00
CA GLY A 70 -0.96 -12.95 3.68
C GLY A 70 -1.58 -11.55 3.62
N LEU A 71 -2.18 -11.15 2.49
CA LEU A 71 -2.91 -9.89 2.37
C LEU A 71 -4.11 -9.84 3.31
N LYS A 72 -4.93 -10.90 3.33
CA LYS A 72 -6.09 -11.02 4.24
C LYS A 72 -5.67 -10.90 5.72
N ASP A 73 -4.56 -11.53 6.09
CA ASP A 73 -4.10 -11.59 7.47
C ASP A 73 -3.19 -10.40 7.87
N GLY A 74 -2.93 -9.44 6.97
CA GLY A 74 -2.04 -8.30 7.22
C GLY A 74 -0.54 -8.66 7.34
N GLN A 75 -0.15 -9.82 6.82
CA GLN A 75 1.24 -10.28 6.76
C GLN A 75 1.98 -9.78 5.50
N VAL A 76 1.23 -9.49 4.44
CA VAL A 76 1.68 -8.79 3.22
C VAL A 76 0.86 -7.52 3.10
N ASP A 77 1.51 -6.39 2.80
CA ASP A 77 0.83 -5.10 2.70
C ASP A 77 0.35 -4.84 1.26
N VAL A 78 1.17 -5.19 0.26
CA VAL A 78 0.89 -4.92 -1.16
C VAL A 78 1.33 -6.11 -2.03
N PHE A 79 0.49 -6.46 -2.99
CA PHE A 79 0.81 -7.40 -4.05
C PHE A 79 0.58 -6.75 -5.42
N LEU A 80 1.65 -6.66 -6.23
CA LEU A 80 1.64 -6.00 -7.54
C LEU A 80 1.54 -6.98 -8.71
N GLY A 81 1.41 -8.29 -8.43
CA GLY A 81 1.46 -9.36 -9.43
C GLY A 81 0.14 -10.12 -9.63
N ASN A 82 -0.99 -9.50 -9.32
CA ASN A 82 -2.29 -10.11 -9.59
C ASN A 82 -2.57 -10.12 -11.11
N TRP A 83 -2.67 -11.31 -11.70
CA TRP A 83 -2.86 -11.49 -13.14
C TRP A 83 -4.28 -11.99 -13.47
N MET A 84 -5.05 -11.16 -14.16
CA MET A 84 -6.40 -11.49 -14.63
C MET A 84 -6.39 -11.91 -16.10
N PRO A 85 -7.21 -12.91 -16.51
CA PRO A 85 -8.24 -13.60 -15.73
C PRO A 85 -7.74 -14.82 -14.94
N ALA A 86 -6.46 -15.19 -15.05
CA ALA A 86 -5.91 -16.42 -14.47
C ALA A 86 -6.14 -16.54 -12.95
N GLN A 87 -6.19 -15.41 -12.23
CA GLN A 87 -6.36 -15.35 -10.78
C GLN A 87 -7.79 -14.94 -10.35
N GLN A 88 -8.79 -15.04 -11.23
CA GLN A 88 -10.18 -14.70 -10.90
C GLN A 88 -10.70 -15.42 -9.65
N GLY A 89 -10.35 -16.69 -9.45
CA GLY A 89 -10.76 -17.42 -8.24
C GLY A 89 -10.21 -16.82 -6.93
N PHE A 90 -9.02 -16.22 -6.95
CA PHE A 90 -8.49 -15.50 -5.79
C PHE A 90 -9.15 -14.13 -5.64
N TYR A 91 -9.40 -13.43 -6.75
CA TYR A 91 -10.17 -12.19 -6.75
C TYR A 91 -11.54 -12.38 -6.10
N ASP A 92 -12.32 -13.37 -6.55
CA ASP A 92 -13.66 -13.63 -6.04
C ASP A 92 -13.63 -14.00 -4.56
N LYS A 93 -12.61 -14.75 -4.15
CA LYS A 93 -12.46 -15.23 -2.77
C LYS A 93 -12.00 -14.16 -1.79
N PHE A 94 -11.16 -13.21 -2.21
CA PHE A 94 -10.48 -12.29 -1.30
C PHE A 94 -10.76 -10.81 -1.60
N VAL A 95 -10.98 -10.43 -2.86
CA VAL A 95 -11.16 -9.02 -3.23
C VAL A 95 -12.65 -8.69 -3.28
N ALA A 96 -13.45 -9.51 -3.96
CA ALA A 96 -14.88 -9.26 -4.12
C ALA A 96 -15.66 -9.29 -2.80
N ASN A 97 -15.15 -10.01 -1.79
CA ASN A 97 -15.74 -10.07 -0.46
C ASN A 97 -15.22 -8.98 0.50
N GLY A 98 -14.25 -8.16 0.06
CA GLY A 98 -13.67 -7.05 0.82
C GLY A 98 -12.53 -7.42 1.78
N ASP A 99 -12.06 -8.67 1.80
CA ASP A 99 -10.91 -9.08 2.63
C ASP A 99 -9.59 -8.42 2.17
N VAL A 100 -9.46 -8.14 0.88
CA VAL A 100 -8.31 -7.54 0.22
C VAL A 100 -8.80 -6.39 -0.64
N THR A 101 -8.16 -5.23 -0.54
CA THR A 101 -8.55 -4.05 -1.32
C THR A 101 -7.82 -4.04 -2.66
N GLN A 102 -8.56 -3.94 -3.77
CA GLN A 102 -7.97 -3.55 -5.05
C GLN A 102 -7.76 -2.04 -5.09
N LEU A 103 -6.50 -1.62 -5.18
CA LEU A 103 -6.15 -0.20 -5.24
C LEU A 103 -6.16 0.35 -6.67
N ALA A 104 -5.43 -0.31 -7.57
CA ALA A 104 -5.24 0.17 -8.94
C ALA A 104 -4.86 -0.98 -9.87
N LYS A 105 -4.97 -0.72 -11.18
CA LYS A 105 -4.38 -1.52 -12.25
C LYS A 105 -3.03 -0.90 -12.63
N ASN A 106 -1.94 -1.66 -12.57
CA ASN A 106 -0.59 -1.21 -12.89
C ASN A 106 -0.06 -1.70 -14.25
N LEU A 107 -0.67 -2.75 -14.83
CA LEU A 107 -0.42 -3.33 -16.15
C LEU A 107 -1.72 -3.83 -16.78
#